data_AF-A0A5A7U569-F1
#
_entry.id   AF-A0A5A7U569-F1
#
_cell.length_a   1.000
_cell.length_b   1.000
_cell.length_c   1.000
_cell.angle_alpha   90.00
_cell.angle_beta   90.00
_cell.angle_gamma   90.00
#
_symmetry.space_group_name_H-M   'P 1'
#
loop_
_entity.id
_entity.type
_entity.pdbx_description
1 polymer ?
#
loop_
_entity_poly.entity_id
_entity_poly.type
_entity_poly.pdbx_seq_one_letter_code
_entity_poly.pdbx_strand_id
1 'polypeptide(L)'
;MLVYGTKDLILTGYTDSDFQTDKDARKSTSGSVFTLNGEAVVWRSIKQSCIVDSTMEVEYVAAKEVVWLRKFLIDMEIVPNMHLSITLYSDNSGAVANSREPRSHKRGKHIERKYHLIKEIVHRGDVVVTQISFEQNIADPFTKALTAKVFESHLQSLGLRCL
;
A
#
# COMPACT_ATOMS: atom_id res chain seq x y z
N MET A 1 -22.18 -10.61 5.18
CA MET A 1 -22.90 -9.42 4.67
C MET A 1 -22.00 -8.23 4.97
N LEU A 2 -21.54 -7.50 3.94
CA LEU A 2 -20.82 -6.24 4.16
C LEU A 2 -21.85 -5.24 4.74
N VAL A 3 -21.59 -4.75 5.95
CA VAL A 3 -22.43 -3.74 6.59
C VAL A 3 -21.63 -2.45 6.62
N TYR A 4 -21.94 -1.52 5.74
CA TYR A 4 -21.35 -0.18 5.79
C TYR A 4 -21.85 0.51 7.07
N GLY A 5 -20.98 0.61 8.07
CA GLY A 5 -21.22 1.43 9.25
C GLY A 5 -21.35 2.91 8.83
N THR A 6 -22.25 3.65 9.47
CA THR A 6 -22.63 5.05 9.22
C THR A 6 -21.53 6.09 9.51
N LYS A 7 -20.25 5.71 9.43
CA LYS A 7 -19.09 6.59 9.63
C LYS A 7 -18.60 7.07 8.27
N ASP A 8 -17.83 8.17 8.27
CA ASP A 8 -17.15 8.66 7.07
C ASP A 8 -16.42 7.51 6.38
N LEU A 9 -16.79 7.23 5.12
CA LEU A 9 -16.16 6.20 4.31
C LEU A 9 -14.75 6.66 3.93
N ILE A 10 -13.80 6.37 4.81
CA ILE A 10 -12.39 6.73 4.63
C ILE A 10 -11.69 5.58 3.92
N LEU A 11 -11.16 5.88 2.73
CA LEU A 11 -10.28 4.99 1.99
C LEU A 11 -8.85 5.17 2.49
N THR A 12 -8.22 4.07 2.88
CA THR A 12 -6.84 4.03 3.36
C THR A 12 -6.09 2.92 2.63
N GLY A 13 -4.85 3.18 2.23
CA GLY A 13 -3.95 2.17 1.66
C GLY A 13 -2.83 1.78 2.62
N TYR A 14 -2.37 0.55 2.49
CA TYR A 14 -1.21 -0.02 3.17
C TYR A 14 -0.36 -0.73 2.13
N THR A 15 0.96 -0.62 2.27
CA THR A 15 1.91 -1.25 1.37
C THR A 15 3.09 -1.80 2.15
N ASP A 16 3.59 -2.95 1.71
CA ASP A 16 4.80 -3.57 2.26
C ASP A 16 5.57 -4.31 1.17
N SER A 17 6.86 -4.50 1.42
CA SER A 17 7.73 -5.29 0.56
C SER A 17 8.70 -6.10 1.40
N ASP A 18 8.85 -7.39 1.09
CA ASP A 18 9.87 -8.23 1.72
C ASP A 18 10.89 -8.73 0.70
N PHE A 19 12.17 -8.48 0.98
CA PHE A 19 13.28 -8.65 0.05
C PHE A 19 13.84 -10.07 0.11
N GLN A 20 14.02 -10.69 -1.06
CA GLN A 20 14.58 -12.06 -1.20
C GLN A 20 13.86 -13.14 -0.36
N THR A 21 12.54 -13.01 -0.18
CA THR A 21 11.72 -14.03 0.50
C THR A 21 11.74 -15.37 -0.21
N ASP A 22 11.92 -15.38 -1.52
CA ASP A 22 12.16 -16.60 -2.28
C ASP A 22 13.63 -17.04 -2.16
N LYS A 23 13.87 -18.16 -1.47
CA LYS A 23 15.21 -18.75 -1.30
C LYS A 23 15.82 -19.23 -2.61
N ASP A 24 14.99 -19.63 -3.59
CA ASP A 24 15.43 -20.20 -4.85
C ASP A 24 15.72 -19.10 -5.87
N ALA A 25 14.78 -18.18 -6.08
CA ALA A 25 14.93 -17.13 -7.09
C ALA A 25 15.46 -15.79 -6.56
N ARG A 26 15.60 -15.63 -5.23
CA ARG A 26 15.98 -14.36 -4.56
C ARG A 26 15.10 -13.18 -4.97
N LYS A 27 13.83 -13.48 -5.25
CA LYS A 27 12.80 -12.51 -5.64
C LYS A 27 12.11 -11.95 -4.40
N SER A 28 11.77 -10.68 -4.47
CA SER A 28 10.98 -10.01 -3.42
C SER A 28 9.49 -10.26 -3.61
N THR A 29 8.74 -10.10 -2.53
CA THR A 29 7.28 -10.15 -2.53
C THR A 29 6.75 -8.79 -2.11
N SER A 30 5.75 -8.30 -2.84
CA SER A 30 5.10 -7.00 -2.65
C SER A 30 3.66 -7.21 -2.23
N GLY A 31 3.20 -6.44 -1.25
CA GLY A 31 1.85 -6.50 -0.72
C GLY A 31 1.19 -5.13 -0.69
N SER A 32 -0.09 -5.07 -1.06
CA SER A 32 -0.93 -3.89 -0.87
C SER A 32 -2.29 -4.30 -0.28
N VAL A 33 -2.83 -3.45 0.60
CA VAL A 33 -4.17 -3.60 1.17
C VAL A 33 -4.84 -2.24 1.17
N PHE A 34 -6.09 -2.19 0.72
CA PHE A 34 -6.93 -1.00 0.78
C PHE A 34 -8.15 -1.28 1.65
N THR A 35 -8.39 -0.40 2.61
CA THR A 35 -9.52 -0.47 3.51
C THR A 35 -10.50 0.65 3.26
N LEU A 36 -11.78 0.36 3.48
CA LEU A 36 -12.85 1.35 3.47
C LEU A 36 -13.53 1.29 4.83
N ASN A 37 -13.48 2.39 5.60
CA ASN A 37 -13.98 2.44 6.98
C ASN A 37 -13.37 1.37 7.91
N GLY A 38 -12.08 1.04 7.70
CA GLY A 38 -11.34 0.09 8.52
C GLY A 38 -11.50 -1.38 8.13
N GLU A 39 -12.32 -1.72 7.13
CA GLU A 39 -12.46 -3.09 6.62
C GLU A 39 -11.76 -3.23 5.27
N ALA A 40 -11.05 -4.34 5.04
CA ALA A 40 -10.34 -4.58 3.79
C ALA A 40 -11.33 -4.80 2.63
N VAL A 41 -11.16 -4.02 1.56
CA VAL A 41 -11.98 -4.11 0.34
C VAL A 41 -11.20 -4.61 -0.87
N VAL A 42 -9.89 -4.34 -0.91
CA VAL A 42 -8.99 -4.80 -1.96
C VAL A 42 -7.66 -5.17 -1.32
N TRP A 43 -7.06 -6.28 -1.75
CA TRP A 43 -5.72 -6.68 -1.33
C TRP A 43 -5.00 -7.37 -2.48
N ARG A 44 -3.66 -7.34 -2.43
CA ARG A 44 -2.80 -7.93 -3.45
C ARG A 44 -1.51 -8.43 -2.81
N SER A 45 -1.05 -9.60 -3.25
CA SER A 45 0.29 -10.13 -2.99
C SER A 45 0.91 -10.55 -4.32
N ILE A 46 2.12 -10.11 -4.60
CA ILE A 46 2.80 -10.33 -5.87
C ILE A 46 4.25 -10.71 -5.62
N LYS A 47 4.67 -11.83 -6.19
CA LYS A 47 6.09 -12.16 -6.34
C LYS A 47 6.67 -11.40 -7.52
N GLN A 48 7.70 -10.58 -7.29
CA GLN A 48 8.28 -9.75 -8.34
C GLN A 48 8.97 -10.58 -9.42
N SER A 49 8.90 -10.12 -10.67
CA SER A 49 9.47 -10.85 -11.82
C SER A 49 11.00 -10.70 -11.92
N CYS A 50 11.55 -9.60 -11.39
CA CYS A 50 12.96 -9.24 -11.39
C CYS A 50 13.59 -9.40 -10.00
N ILE A 51 14.90 -9.69 -9.94
CA ILE A 51 15.69 -9.77 -8.69
C ILE A 51 16.03 -8.37 -8.16
N VAL A 52 16.04 -7.37 -9.04
CA VAL A 52 16.27 -5.98 -8.68
C VAL A 52 14.94 -5.26 -8.67
N ASP A 53 14.46 -4.93 -7.49
CA ASP A 53 13.40 -3.95 -7.33
C ASP A 53 13.64 -3.22 -6.01
N SER A 54 13.71 -1.90 -6.12
CA SER A 54 13.78 -1.02 -4.95
C SER A 54 12.45 -1.12 -4.22
N THR A 55 12.47 -1.04 -2.90
CA THR A 55 11.28 -0.95 -2.06
C THR A 55 10.25 0.01 -2.64
N MET A 56 10.70 1.17 -3.15
CA MET A 56 9.90 2.20 -3.84
C MET A 56 9.00 1.74 -5.01
N GLU A 57 9.29 0.60 -5.63
CA GLU A 57 8.44 -0.01 -6.66
C GLU A 57 7.04 -0.30 -6.10
N VAL A 58 7.00 -0.77 -4.86
CA VAL A 58 5.80 -1.29 -4.21
C VAL A 58 4.87 -0.14 -3.86
N GLU A 59 5.39 0.93 -3.26
CA GLU A 59 4.62 2.16 -3.02
C GLU A 59 4.06 2.76 -4.32
N TYR A 60 4.82 2.70 -5.42
CA TYR A 60 4.35 3.18 -6.72
C TYR A 60 3.16 2.37 -7.25
N VAL A 61 3.23 1.04 -7.17
CA VAL A 61 2.12 0.17 -7.61
C VAL A 61 0.89 0.43 -6.74
N ALA A 62 1.06 0.48 -5.41
CA ALA A 62 -0.03 0.75 -4.49
C ALA A 62 -0.66 2.15 -4.70
N ALA A 63 0.15 3.18 -4.96
CA ALA A 63 -0.35 4.52 -5.25
C ALA A 63 -1.16 4.58 -6.56
N LYS A 64 -0.76 3.84 -7.59
CA LYS A 64 -1.57 3.72 -8.81
C LYS A 64 -2.90 3.01 -8.56
N GLU A 65 -2.86 1.91 -7.81
CA GLU A 65 -4.06 1.14 -7.46
C GLU A 65 -5.03 1.98 -6.64
N VAL A 66 -4.55 2.77 -5.68
CA VAL A 66 -5.42 3.60 -4.83
C VAL A 66 -6.03 4.76 -5.60
N VAL A 67 -5.30 5.38 -6.53
CA VAL A 67 -5.83 6.43 -7.41
C VAL A 67 -6.90 5.87 -8.34
N TRP A 68 -6.67 4.66 -8.88
CA TRP A 68 -7.69 3.98 -9.69
C TRP A 68 -8.93 3.63 -8.85
N LEU A 69 -8.74 3.09 -7.65
CA LEU A 69 -9.83 2.73 -6.74
C LEU A 69 -10.63 3.96 -6.32
N ARG A 70 -9.97 5.10 -6.07
CA ARG A 70 -10.62 6.39 -5.82
C ARG A 70 -11.56 6.76 -6.97
N LYS A 71 -11.06 6.70 -8.20
CA LYS A 71 -11.87 7.02 -9.39
C LYS A 71 -13.07 6.08 -9.52
N PHE A 72 -12.86 4.78 -9.32
CA PHE A 72 -13.93 3.79 -9.33
C PHE A 72 -15.01 4.08 -8.27
N LEU A 73 -14.62 4.45 -7.04
CA LEU A 73 -15.56 4.78 -5.96
C LEU A 73 -16.31 6.09 -6.21
N ILE A 74 -15.67 7.08 -6.85
CA ILE A 74 -16.32 8.32 -7.30
C ILE A 74 -17.38 8.02 -8.36
N ASP A 75 -17.03 7.22 -9.38
CA ASP A 75 -17.92 6.87 -10.48
C ASP A 75 -19.16 6.08 -10.00
N MET A 76 -19.05 5.38 -8.87
CA MET A 76 -20.15 4.64 -8.24
C MET A 76 -21.03 5.52 -7.32
N GLU A 77 -20.66 6.78 -7.05
CA GLU A 77 -21.34 7.70 -6.12
C GLU A 77 -21.50 7.15 -4.68
N ILE A 78 -20.68 6.17 -4.28
CA ILE A 78 -20.79 5.48 -2.97
C ILE A 78 -20.17 6.31 -1.84
N VAL A 79 -19.14 7.12 -2.13
CA VAL A 79 -18.33 7.79 -1.11
C VAL A 79 -18.30 9.32 -1.28
N PRO A 80 -18.96 10.10 -0.41
CA PRO A 80 -19.08 11.55 -0.56
C PRO A 80 -17.77 12.33 -0.32
N ASN A 81 -16.81 11.76 0.42
CA ASN A 81 -15.60 12.45 0.88
C ASN A 81 -14.33 12.16 0.06
N MET A 82 -14.47 11.73 -1.20
CA MET A 82 -13.34 11.37 -2.06
C MET A 82 -12.51 12.57 -2.56
N HIS A 83 -12.82 13.80 -2.13
CA HIS A 83 -12.04 15.00 -2.46
C HIS A 83 -10.77 15.15 -1.62
N LEU A 84 -10.67 14.47 -0.47
CA LEU A 84 -9.50 14.48 0.39
C LEU A 84 -8.38 13.58 -0.16
N SER A 85 -7.14 13.91 0.21
CA SER A 85 -5.99 13.06 -0.08
C SER A 85 -6.13 11.72 0.62
N ILE A 86 -5.78 10.64 -0.07
CA ILE A 86 -5.79 9.29 0.49
C ILE A 86 -4.48 9.03 1.22
N THR A 87 -4.55 8.48 2.43
CA THR A 87 -3.34 8.08 3.15
C THR A 87 -2.87 6.71 2.67
N LEU A 88 -1.62 6.62 2.24
CA LEU A 88 -0.94 5.37 1.93
C LEU A 88 0.15 5.11 2.98
N TYR A 89 -0.06 4.12 3.83
CA TYR A 89 0.86 3.73 4.88
C TYR A 89 1.95 2.78 4.36
N SER A 90 3.20 3.06 4.71
CA SER A 90 4.36 2.20 4.46
C SER A 90 5.23 2.15 5.72
N ASP A 91 5.77 0.98 6.07
CA ASP A 91 6.73 0.85 7.16
C ASP A 91 8.16 1.28 6.75
N ASN A 92 8.38 1.50 5.45
CA ASN A 92 9.66 1.89 4.89
C ASN A 92 9.89 3.40 4.96
N SER A 93 10.59 3.83 5.99
CA SER A 93 10.99 5.24 6.19
C SER A 93 11.75 5.84 5.00
N GLY A 94 12.54 5.03 4.28
CA GLY A 94 13.25 5.46 3.07
C GLY A 94 12.32 5.74 1.90
N ALA A 95 11.29 4.91 1.71
CA ALA A 95 10.26 5.13 0.69
C ALA A 95 9.38 6.35 1.02
N VAL A 96 8.99 6.49 2.29
CA VAL A 96 8.25 7.66 2.80
C VAL A 96 9.06 8.94 2.58
N ALA A 97 10.34 8.97 2.97
CA ALA A 97 11.21 10.12 2.77
C ALA A 97 11.34 10.47 1.28
N ASN A 98 11.60 9.48 0.42
CA ASN A 98 11.74 9.69 -1.02
C ASN A 98 10.45 10.17 -1.71
N SER A 99 9.27 9.82 -1.18
CA SER A 99 7.99 10.32 -1.69
C SER A 99 7.79 11.82 -1.42
N ARG A 100 8.37 12.34 -0.32
CA ARG A 100 8.24 13.75 0.11
C ARG A 100 9.36 14.61 -0.45
N GLU A 101 10.60 14.18 -0.25
CA GLU A 101 11.80 14.87 -0.66
C GLU A 101 12.73 13.89 -1.39
N PRO A 102 12.71 13.91 -2.73
CA PRO A 102 13.49 12.95 -3.51
C PRO A 102 14.98 13.24 -3.34
N ARG A 103 15.70 12.32 -2.70
CA ARG A 103 17.16 12.35 -2.70
C ARG A 103 17.63 11.96 -4.10
N SER A 104 18.50 12.80 -4.69
CA SER A 104 19.07 12.54 -6.01
C SER A 104 19.88 11.24 -5.97
N HIS A 105 19.36 10.20 -6.59
CA HIS A 105 20.05 8.93 -6.78
C HIS A 105 20.50 8.84 -8.24
N LYS A 106 21.80 8.60 -8.48
CA LYS A 106 22.37 8.26 -9.79
C LYS A 106 21.93 6.87 -10.28
N ARG A 107 20.63 6.55 -10.24
CA ARG A 107 20.07 5.24 -10.62
C ARG A 107 19.48 5.31 -12.04
N GLY A 108 19.30 4.14 -12.65
CA GLY A 108 18.91 4.01 -14.07
C GLY A 108 17.54 4.59 -14.42
N LYS A 109 17.33 4.93 -15.70
CA LYS A 109 16.13 5.61 -16.24
C LYS A 109 14.76 5.00 -15.85
N HIS A 110 14.69 3.70 -15.61
CA HIS A 110 13.43 3.02 -15.25
C HIS A 110 12.96 3.35 -13.83
N ILE A 111 13.93 3.53 -12.92
CA ILE A 111 13.72 3.98 -11.54
C ILE A 111 13.21 5.42 -11.61
N GLU A 112 13.95 6.32 -12.28
CA GLU A 112 13.56 7.72 -12.47
C GLU A 112 12.10 7.92 -12.95
N ARG A 113 11.61 7.14 -13.91
CA ARG A 113 10.19 7.23 -14.35
C ARG A 113 9.17 6.89 -13.26
N LYS A 114 9.39 5.81 -12.49
CA LYS A 114 8.49 5.42 -11.38
C LYS A 114 8.48 6.49 -10.28
N TYR A 115 9.65 7.10 -10.06
CA TYR A 115 9.85 8.19 -9.10
C TYR A 115 9.06 9.44 -9.52
N HIS A 116 9.10 9.81 -10.81
CA HIS A 116 8.34 10.95 -11.30
C HIS A 116 6.84 10.78 -11.10
N LEU A 117 6.30 9.58 -11.28
CA LEU A 117 4.87 9.37 -11.10
C LEU A 117 4.43 9.47 -9.64
N ILE A 118 5.11 8.78 -8.71
CA ILE A 118 4.71 8.86 -7.29
C ILE A 118 4.79 10.32 -6.81
N LYS A 119 5.80 11.07 -7.27
CA LYS A 119 5.93 12.49 -7.00
C LYS A 119 4.76 13.30 -7.56
N GLU A 120 4.33 13.01 -8.79
CA GLU A 120 3.20 13.69 -9.40
C GLU A 120 1.90 13.43 -8.64
N ILE A 121 1.64 12.18 -8.24
CA ILE A 121 0.47 11.80 -7.45
C ILE A 121 0.47 12.52 -6.10
N VAL A 122 1.60 12.54 -5.40
CA VAL A 122 1.75 13.24 -4.11
C VAL A 122 1.63 14.75 -4.28
N HIS A 123 2.23 15.32 -5.33
CA HIS A 123 2.18 16.76 -5.61
C HIS A 123 0.78 17.25 -5.98
N ARG A 124 0.00 16.43 -6.70
CA ARG A 124 -1.43 16.68 -6.97
C ARG A 124 -2.31 16.63 -5.72
N GLY A 125 -1.79 16.07 -4.62
CA GLY A 125 -2.54 15.87 -3.38
C GLY A 125 -3.51 14.69 -3.45
N ASP A 126 -3.32 13.77 -4.39
CA ASP A 126 -4.17 12.59 -4.52
C ASP A 126 -3.87 11.56 -3.41
N VAL A 127 -2.59 11.45 -3.05
CA VAL A 127 -2.09 10.50 -2.04
C VAL A 127 -1.06 11.18 -1.15
N VAL A 128 -1.12 10.90 0.16
CA VAL A 128 -0.07 11.23 1.12
C VAL A 128 0.54 9.94 1.64
N VAL A 129 1.85 9.76 1.45
CA VAL A 129 2.58 8.61 1.97
C VAL A 129 3.02 8.89 3.40
N THR A 130 2.64 8.00 4.32
CA THR A 130 2.88 8.14 5.76
C THR A 130 3.56 6.91 6.32
N GLN A 131 4.52 7.13 7.22
CA GLN A 131 5.17 6.04 7.91
C GLN A 131 4.22 5.42 8.93
N ILE A 132 4.19 4.09 8.99
CA ILE A 132 3.50 3.31 10.02
C ILE A 132 4.48 2.35 10.70
N SER A 133 4.16 1.86 11.90
CA SER A 133 4.94 0.78 12.51
C SER A 133 4.62 -0.55 11.85
N PHE A 134 5.57 -1.49 11.90
CA PHE A 134 5.43 -2.84 11.38
C PHE A 134 4.20 -3.55 11.98
N GLU A 135 4.01 -3.49 13.29
CA GLU A 135 2.90 -4.17 13.98
C GLU A 135 1.51 -3.67 13.55
N GLN A 136 1.44 -2.48 12.95
CA GLN A 136 0.22 -1.86 12.48
C GLN A 136 0.05 -1.97 10.96
N ASN A 137 1.06 -2.46 10.23
CA ASN A 137 1.02 -2.57 8.78
C ASN A 137 0.28 -3.84 8.35
N ILE A 138 -1.02 -3.72 8.08
CA ILE A 138 -1.86 -4.86 7.65
C ILE A 138 -1.49 -5.43 6.27
N ALA A 139 -0.51 -4.85 5.57
CA ALA A 139 0.06 -5.42 4.35
C ALA A 139 1.12 -6.51 4.63
N ASP A 140 1.68 -6.60 5.84
CA ASP A 140 2.71 -7.58 6.20
C ASP A 140 2.31 -9.06 5.99
N PRO A 141 1.06 -9.48 6.25
CA PRO A 141 0.64 -10.85 5.95
C PRO A 141 0.73 -11.22 4.46
N PHE A 142 0.83 -10.23 3.57
CA PHE A 142 0.90 -10.42 2.12
C PHE A 142 2.33 -10.50 1.58
N THR A 143 3.34 -10.33 2.42
CA THR A 143 4.75 -10.25 2.04
C THR A 143 5.64 -11.14 2.89
N LYS A 144 5.31 -11.31 4.18
CA LYS A 144 6.16 -11.93 5.20
C LYS A 144 5.52 -13.19 5.76
N ALA A 145 6.36 -14.14 6.16
CA ALA A 145 5.92 -15.28 6.99
C ALA A 145 5.86 -14.83 8.45
N LEU A 146 4.65 -14.59 8.96
CA LEU A 146 4.42 -14.09 10.32
C LEU A 146 4.20 -15.23 11.33
N THR A 147 4.48 -14.95 12.60
CA THR A 147 4.07 -15.86 13.69
C THR A 147 2.54 -15.88 13.81
N ALA A 148 1.97 -17.01 14.27
CA ALA A 148 0.52 -17.17 14.38
C ALA A 148 -0.16 -16.02 15.14
N LYS A 149 0.43 -15.60 16.28
CA LYS A 149 -0.09 -14.49 17.09
C LYS A 149 -0.17 -13.16 16.33
N VAL A 150 0.88 -12.83 15.56
CA VAL A 150 0.92 -11.58 14.78
C VAL A 150 -0.04 -11.67 13.60
N PHE A 151 -0.08 -12.82 12.93
CA PHE A 151 -1.01 -13.08 11.84
C PHE A 151 -2.48 -12.93 12.28
N GLU A 152 -2.87 -13.54 13.40
CA GLU A 152 -4.22 -13.42 13.96
C GLU A 152 -4.61 -11.97 14.30
N SER A 153 -3.67 -11.19 14.83
CA SER A 153 -3.89 -9.75 15.08
C SER A 153 -4.20 -9.00 13.78
N HIS A 154 -3.45 -9.25 12.71
CA HIS A 154 -3.72 -8.62 11.41
C HIS A 154 -5.03 -9.09 10.78
N LEU A 155 -5.44 -10.36 10.94
CA LEU A 155 -6.75 -10.83 10.46
C LEU A 155 -7.90 -10.04 11.08
N GLN A 156 -7.82 -9.76 12.39
CA GLN A 156 -8.81 -8.91 13.05
C GLN A 156 -8.81 -7.49 12.50
N SER A 157 -7.63 -6.91 12.24
CA SER A 157 -7.50 -5.59 11.61
C SER A 157 -7.98 -5.54 10.16
N LEU A 158 -7.94 -6.66 9.43
CA LEU A 158 -8.51 -6.79 8.08
C LEU A 158 -10.05 -6.91 8.10
N GLY A 159 -10.66 -7.12 9.27
CA GLY A 159 -12.09 -7.36 9.41
C GLY A 159 -12.50 -8.84 9.25
N LEU A 160 -11.52 -9.76 9.19
CA LEU A 160 -11.80 -11.20 9.12
C LEU A 160 -12.14 -11.72 10.52
N ARG A 161 -13.38 -12.17 10.70
CA ARG A 161 -13.86 -12.81 11.93
C ARG A 161 -14.17 -14.26 11.61
N CYS A 162 -13.63 -15.19 12.39
CA CYS A 162 -14.12 -16.57 12.37
C CYS A 162 -15.59 -16.56 12.80
N LEU A 163 -16.45 -17.18 11.99
CA LEU A 163 -17.87 -17.39 12.28
C LEU A 163 -18.06 -18.44 13.38
#